data_AF-A0A735RAM4-F1
#
_entry.id   AF-A0A735RAM4-F1
#
_cell.length_a   1.000
_cell.length_b   1.000
_cell.length_c   1.000
_cell.angle_alpha   90.00
_cell.angle_beta   90.00
_cell.angle_gamma   90.00
#
_symmetry.space_group_name_H-M   'P 1'
#
loop_
_entity.id
_entity.type
_entity.pdbx_description
1 polymer ?
#
loop_
_entity_poly.entity_id
_entity_poly.type
_entity_poly.pdbx_seq_one_letter_code
_entity_poly.pdbx_strand_id
1 'polypeptide(L)'
;MGQPFQNGEINATYNPVNGRIYVYFTSCKGLTGWGYSQAGTTDPDHSSQIYFTYSDGEAFNWIDPINITSKLKAQEDEFSWISPCRSVVFPSGRLGLVSSSGIGSVVKSYFVIIDNDIVYLKNHILTSEDTGGEVGVHLLDNGKVVVHSRAYASSDGNGLQKIYISNSTFDQWNFISSVVTSDVKGDLVKLSNGYDNNPLWALTCANGRSDSSVGRSDYRVWFSRDLKKWDKSPITGINTDSVGYISSTDDGDGDGIISSSESGSFIGIWFTYVSQNYIRGRTYSLNGNKLKEVYNTYSDNALSSGAINNYELYINKSNESLCINYNGSGKKILQFGVNDSSTFVLDSSFTGNSVNVDNIDIIYLGAGNFTLSGLTGGYVGKTICIISLSTTNYIKLKRGSTDVEAADRFYFASTGQNNALQISYTTIAMARVTKTINGWVTDIIANTII
;
A
#
# COMPACT_ATOMS: atom_id res chain seq x y z
N MET A 1 16.49 37.85 28.67
CA MET A 1 16.86 36.85 27.65
C MET A 1 15.74 36.83 26.63
N GLY A 2 16.02 36.95 25.32
CA GLY A 2 14.98 36.92 24.29
C GLY A 2 14.30 35.55 24.26
N GLN A 3 12.97 35.51 24.06
CA GLN A 3 12.28 34.23 23.93
C GLN A 3 12.74 33.51 22.65
N PRO A 4 12.99 32.18 22.70
CA PRO A 4 13.46 31.43 21.56
C PRO A 4 12.38 31.31 20.48
N PHE A 5 12.82 31.19 19.22
CA PHE A 5 11.94 30.79 18.12
C PHE A 5 11.70 29.29 18.17
N GLN A 6 10.44 28.89 17.97
CA GLN A 6 10.00 27.52 17.80
C GLN A 6 9.56 27.35 16.35
N ASN A 7 10.24 26.47 15.61
CA ASN A 7 9.93 26.18 14.22
C ASN A 7 9.13 24.89 14.15
N GLY A 8 8.00 24.91 13.46
CA GLY A 8 7.08 23.79 13.31
C GLY A 8 6.32 23.87 11.99
N GLU A 9 5.37 22.95 11.79
CA GLU A 9 4.57 22.86 10.57
C GLU A 9 5.43 22.85 9.29
N ILE A 10 6.30 21.85 9.19
CA ILE A 10 7.31 21.76 8.15
C ILE A 10 6.75 21.06 6.92
N ASN A 11 6.92 21.68 5.75
CA ASN A 11 6.72 21.10 4.43
C ASN A 11 8.07 21.03 3.72
N ALA A 12 8.47 19.85 3.27
CA ALA A 12 9.68 19.64 2.49
C ALA A 12 9.34 18.97 1.15
N THR A 13 9.86 19.51 0.04
CA THR A 13 9.55 19.03 -1.31
C THR A 13 10.78 19.13 -2.22
N TYR A 14 11.12 18.03 -2.89
CA TYR A 14 12.10 18.03 -3.98
C TYR A 14 11.46 18.48 -5.28
N ASN A 15 12.08 19.45 -5.95
CA ASN A 15 11.67 19.98 -7.23
C ASN A 15 12.59 19.43 -8.35
N PRO A 16 12.15 18.43 -9.12
CA PRO A 16 12.98 17.81 -10.15
C PRO A 16 13.28 18.72 -11.34
N VAL A 17 12.53 19.83 -11.52
CA VAL A 17 12.74 20.74 -12.67
C VAL A 17 14.00 21.58 -12.48
N ASN A 18 14.28 21.99 -11.25
CA ASN A 18 15.46 22.82 -10.93
C ASN A 18 16.46 22.14 -9.99
N GLY A 19 16.19 20.91 -9.53
CA GLY A 19 17.10 20.12 -8.70
C GLY A 19 17.20 20.62 -7.25
N ARG A 20 16.22 21.36 -6.75
CA ARG A 20 16.23 21.93 -5.39
C ARG A 20 15.33 21.19 -4.44
N ILE A 21 15.74 21.15 -3.17
CA ILE A 21 14.87 20.76 -2.06
C ILE A 21 14.40 22.04 -1.38
N TYR A 22 13.10 22.28 -1.42
CA TYR A 22 12.48 23.40 -0.72
C TYR A 22 11.95 22.96 0.64
N VAL A 23 12.16 23.79 1.65
CA VAL A 23 11.58 23.62 2.98
C VAL A 23 10.84 24.89 3.37
N TYR A 24 9.54 24.76 3.58
CA TYR A 24 8.67 25.79 4.13
C TYR A 24 8.35 25.44 5.59
N PHE A 25 8.32 26.43 6.46
CA PHE A 25 8.04 26.20 7.87
C PHE A 25 7.40 27.43 8.52
N THR A 26 6.69 27.17 9.61
CA THR A 26 6.09 28.20 10.46
C THR A 26 6.98 28.39 11.69
N SER A 27 7.23 29.63 12.07
CA SER A 27 8.07 29.99 13.21
C SER A 27 7.30 30.89 14.16
N CYS A 28 7.34 30.57 15.45
CA CYS A 28 6.71 31.34 16.52
C CYS A 28 7.79 31.77 17.51
N LYS A 29 7.91 33.07 17.77
CA LYS A 29 8.75 33.59 18.84
C LYS A 29 7.94 33.62 20.12
N GLY A 30 8.29 32.80 21.11
CA GLY A 30 7.53 32.77 22.35
C GLY A 30 6.09 32.27 22.20
N LEU A 31 5.16 32.85 22.95
CA LEU A 31 3.73 32.55 22.88
C LEU A 31 3.06 33.30 21.72
N THR A 32 3.33 32.86 20.49
CA THR A 32 2.73 33.40 19.26
C THR A 32 2.05 32.32 18.41
N GLY A 33 1.76 31.16 19.00
CA GLY A 33 0.99 30.08 18.35
C GLY A 33 -0.52 30.30 18.37
N TRP A 34 -1.27 29.25 18.04
CA TRP A 34 -2.74 29.23 18.05
C TRP A 34 -3.31 29.78 19.38
N GLY A 35 -4.23 30.74 19.29
CA GLY A 35 -4.86 31.39 20.45
C GLY A 35 -4.03 32.49 21.13
N TYR A 36 -2.79 32.74 20.68
CA TYR A 36 -1.92 33.80 21.23
C TYR A 36 -1.45 34.81 20.18
N SER A 37 -1.39 34.39 18.93
CA SER A 37 -1.05 35.23 17.78
C SER A 37 -2.05 36.38 17.56
N GLN A 38 -1.57 37.55 17.12
CA GLN A 38 -2.38 38.75 16.93
C GLN A 38 -2.65 39.04 15.44
N ALA A 39 -3.86 39.53 15.14
CA ALA A 39 -4.21 40.03 13.82
C ALA A 39 -3.53 41.37 13.51
N GLY A 40 -3.48 41.71 12.23
CA GLY A 40 -3.01 43.02 11.75
C GLY A 40 -1.50 43.23 11.76
N THR A 41 -0.73 42.23 12.16
CA THR A 41 0.73 42.31 12.26
C THR A 41 1.44 41.13 11.59
N THR A 42 2.67 41.40 11.15
CA THR A 42 3.66 40.42 10.69
C THR A 42 4.92 40.48 11.56
N ASP A 43 4.85 41.16 12.71
CA ASP A 43 5.94 41.22 13.68
C ASP A 43 6.14 39.85 14.36
N PRO A 44 7.35 39.29 14.36
CA PRO A 44 7.64 38.03 15.03
C PRO A 44 7.33 38.03 16.53
N ASP A 45 7.33 39.18 17.22
CA ASP A 45 6.99 39.27 18.64
C ASP A 45 5.48 39.14 18.91
N HIS A 46 4.64 39.28 17.89
CA HIS A 46 3.18 39.34 18.03
C HIS A 46 2.43 38.32 17.17
N SER A 47 3.07 37.72 16.15
CA SER A 47 2.44 36.75 15.29
C SER A 47 3.41 35.74 14.70
N SER A 48 2.85 34.60 14.29
CA SER A 48 3.53 33.57 13.51
C SER A 48 4.18 34.11 12.24
N GLN A 49 5.34 33.58 11.93
CA GLN A 49 6.12 33.89 10.74
C GLN A 49 6.18 32.67 9.83
N ILE A 50 6.07 32.89 8.52
CA ILE A 50 6.24 31.87 7.51
C ILE A 50 7.54 32.12 6.76
N TYR A 51 8.40 31.11 6.76
CA TYR A 51 9.69 31.14 6.08
C TYR A 51 9.77 30.04 5.03
N PHE A 52 10.67 30.23 4.07
CA PHE A 52 11.19 29.14 3.27
C PHE A 52 12.71 29.19 3.19
N THR A 53 13.32 28.04 2.96
CA THR A 53 14.73 27.88 2.58
C THR A 53 14.80 26.81 1.50
N TYR A 54 15.93 26.73 0.80
CA TYR A 54 16.21 25.64 -0.12
C TYR A 54 17.68 25.24 -0.08
N SER A 55 17.94 24.01 -0.53
CA SER A 55 19.26 23.50 -0.88
C SER A 55 19.28 23.12 -2.35
N ASP A 56 20.37 23.44 -3.03
CA ASP A 56 20.68 22.86 -4.33
C ASP A 56 21.26 21.44 -4.10
N GLY A 57 20.80 20.43 -4.86
CA GLY A 57 21.34 19.07 -4.80
C GLY A 57 21.00 18.29 -3.51
N GLU A 58 21.98 17.56 -2.97
CA GLU A 58 21.84 16.55 -1.90
C GLU A 58 21.65 17.11 -0.46
N ALA A 59 20.99 18.27 -0.30
CA ALA A 59 20.64 18.87 1.01
C ALA A 59 21.82 19.27 1.93
N PHE A 60 23.04 19.48 1.39
CA PHE A 60 24.21 19.81 2.21
C PHE A 60 24.33 21.29 2.60
N ASN A 61 23.85 22.21 1.76
CA ASN A 61 23.99 23.65 1.96
C ASN A 61 22.65 24.34 1.78
N TRP A 62 22.16 24.95 2.86
CA TRP A 62 20.89 25.66 2.87
C TRP A 62 21.13 27.15 2.78
N ILE A 63 20.32 27.84 1.98
CA ILE A 63 20.32 29.30 2.00
C ILE A 63 19.68 29.83 3.28
N ASP A 64 20.00 31.07 3.63
CA ASP A 64 19.35 31.73 4.76
C ASP A 64 17.82 31.76 4.57
N PRO A 65 17.02 31.45 5.61
CA PRO A 65 15.57 31.47 5.50
C PRO A 65 15.02 32.83 5.07
N ILE A 66 14.16 32.82 4.08
CA ILE A 66 13.49 34.00 3.52
C ILE A 66 12.09 34.09 4.12
N ASN A 67 11.76 35.23 4.74
CA ASN A 67 10.44 35.48 5.33
C ASN A 67 9.43 35.87 4.23
N ILE A 68 8.36 35.08 4.10
CA ILE A 68 7.27 35.30 3.14
C ILE A 68 5.93 35.58 3.84
N THR A 69 5.93 35.85 5.14
CA THR A 69 4.73 36.10 5.95
C THR A 69 3.84 37.17 5.32
N SER A 70 4.42 38.29 4.89
CA SER A 70 3.69 39.41 4.27
C SER A 70 3.03 39.07 2.94
N LYS A 71 3.42 37.96 2.29
CA LYS A 71 2.81 37.47 1.05
C LYS A 71 1.64 36.54 1.30
N LEU A 72 1.61 35.88 2.45
CA LEU A 72 0.66 34.80 2.74
C LEU A 72 -0.36 35.16 3.82
N LYS A 73 0.04 35.89 4.85
CA LYS A 73 -0.81 36.27 5.97
C LYS A 73 -1.68 37.46 5.60
N ALA A 74 -3.00 37.32 5.68
CA ALA A 74 -3.91 38.44 5.51
C ALA A 74 -3.93 39.32 6.77
N GLN A 75 -4.45 40.55 6.65
CA GLN A 75 -4.47 41.51 7.74
C GLN A 75 -5.38 41.03 8.89
N GLU A 76 -6.47 40.38 8.56
CA GLU A 76 -7.47 39.87 9.50
C GLU A 76 -7.07 38.54 10.17
N ASP A 77 -6.11 37.82 9.61
CA ASP A 77 -5.66 36.54 10.15
C ASP A 77 -4.96 36.76 11.49
N GLU A 78 -5.28 36.01 12.53
CA GLU A 78 -4.57 36.05 13.80
C GLU A 78 -3.29 35.23 13.69
N PHE A 79 -3.45 33.96 13.29
CA PHE A 79 -2.39 32.99 13.09
C PHE A 79 -2.36 32.55 11.63
N SER A 80 -1.17 32.35 11.06
CA SER A 80 -1.02 31.78 9.71
C SER A 80 0.14 30.80 9.68
N TRP A 81 -0.09 29.67 9.04
CA TRP A 81 0.90 28.61 8.97
C TRP A 81 0.92 27.98 7.59
N ILE A 82 2.03 27.30 7.31
CA ILE A 82 2.14 26.38 6.18
C ILE A 82 1.61 25.04 6.65
N SER A 83 0.81 24.39 5.81
CA SER A 83 0.32 23.06 6.15
C SER A 83 1.49 22.05 6.14
N PRO A 84 1.60 21.16 7.15
CA PRO A 84 2.72 20.22 7.28
C PRO A 84 2.69 19.06 6.27
N CYS A 85 2.04 19.23 5.12
CA CYS A 85 1.89 18.24 4.06
C CYS A 85 2.74 18.63 2.86
N ARG A 86 3.25 17.65 2.10
CA ARG A 86 4.15 17.89 0.95
C ARG A 86 3.50 18.80 -0.11
N SER A 87 4.31 19.65 -0.76
CA SER A 87 3.88 20.44 -1.92
C SER A 87 3.84 19.59 -3.19
N VAL A 88 3.05 20.01 -4.16
CA VAL A 88 3.11 19.48 -5.53
C VAL A 88 4.06 20.31 -6.37
N VAL A 89 4.72 19.67 -7.33
CA VAL A 89 5.59 20.35 -8.32
C VAL A 89 4.88 20.35 -9.66
N PHE A 90 4.63 21.53 -10.21
CA PHE A 90 4.09 21.67 -11.55
C PHE A 90 5.17 21.43 -12.61
N PRO A 91 4.80 21.07 -13.86
CA PRO A 91 5.76 20.92 -14.95
C PRO A 91 6.61 22.17 -15.23
N SER A 92 6.13 23.35 -14.83
CA SER A 92 6.87 24.61 -14.92
C SER A 92 7.97 24.77 -13.85
N GLY A 93 8.06 23.85 -12.89
CA GLY A 93 8.92 23.99 -11.72
C GLY A 93 8.30 24.84 -10.60
N ARG A 94 7.11 25.41 -10.77
CA ARG A 94 6.40 26.10 -9.68
C ARG A 94 5.90 25.09 -8.65
N LEU A 95 5.79 25.54 -7.41
CA LEU A 95 5.28 24.73 -6.30
C LEU A 95 3.82 25.09 -6.01
N GLY A 96 3.00 24.07 -5.80
CA GLY A 96 1.65 24.19 -5.25
C GLY A 96 1.63 23.70 -3.81
N LEU A 97 1.27 24.55 -2.85
CA LEU A 97 1.24 24.22 -1.42
C LEU A 97 -0.02 24.75 -0.76
N VAL A 98 -0.27 24.35 0.48
CA VAL A 98 -1.38 24.89 1.27
C VAL A 98 -0.86 25.77 2.39
N SER A 99 -1.40 26.98 2.48
CA SER A 99 -1.27 27.85 3.64
C SER A 99 -2.63 27.97 4.32
N SER A 100 -2.62 27.91 5.64
CA SER A 100 -3.82 27.97 6.46
C SER A 100 -3.76 29.18 7.41
N SER A 101 -4.91 29.69 7.79
CA SER A 101 -5.04 30.79 8.73
C SER A 101 -6.18 30.59 9.72
N GLY A 102 -6.06 31.24 10.88
CA GLY A 102 -7.02 31.23 11.97
C GLY A 102 -7.54 32.62 12.26
N ILE A 103 -8.87 32.74 12.44
CA ILE A 103 -9.55 33.94 12.93
C ILE A 103 -10.49 33.49 14.06
N GLY A 104 -10.07 33.64 15.32
CA GLY A 104 -10.72 33.01 16.45
C GLY A 104 -10.75 31.48 16.31
N SER A 105 -11.94 30.89 16.31
CA SER A 105 -12.12 29.44 16.07
C SER A 105 -12.22 29.08 14.59
N VAL A 106 -12.24 30.06 13.68
CA VAL A 106 -12.42 29.82 12.26
C VAL A 106 -11.08 29.51 11.60
N VAL A 107 -10.95 28.32 11.01
CA VAL A 107 -9.82 27.94 10.16
C VAL A 107 -10.19 28.14 8.69
N LYS A 108 -9.28 28.73 7.92
CA LYS A 108 -9.35 28.82 6.45
C LYS A 108 -8.09 28.22 5.84
N SER A 109 -8.24 27.46 4.76
CA SER A 109 -7.11 26.95 3.98
C SER A 109 -7.10 27.56 2.58
N TYR A 110 -5.90 27.80 2.07
CA TYR A 110 -5.65 28.40 0.75
C TYR A 110 -4.65 27.57 -0.03
N PHE A 111 -4.98 27.27 -1.29
CA PHE A 111 -4.03 26.71 -2.24
C PHE A 111 -3.20 27.85 -2.85
N VAL A 112 -1.89 27.71 -2.77
CA VAL A 112 -0.92 28.72 -3.16
C VAL A 112 -0.01 28.16 -4.25
N ILE A 113 0.11 28.87 -5.38
CA ILE A 113 1.15 28.60 -6.37
C ILE A 113 2.27 29.62 -6.19
N ILE A 114 3.47 29.15 -5.93
CA ILE A 114 4.63 29.96 -5.56
C ILE A 114 5.89 29.51 -6.31
N ASP A 115 6.77 30.46 -6.58
CA ASP A 115 8.16 30.22 -6.98
C ASP A 115 9.06 31.12 -6.13
N ASN A 116 9.84 30.50 -5.24
CA ASN A 116 10.62 31.20 -4.21
C ASN A 116 9.74 32.16 -3.37
N ASP A 117 9.92 33.47 -3.48
CA ASP A 117 9.18 34.50 -2.75
C ASP A 117 8.04 35.15 -3.58
N ILE A 118 7.81 34.67 -4.80
CA ILE A 118 6.79 35.19 -5.73
C ILE A 118 5.55 34.31 -5.68
N VAL A 119 4.46 34.86 -5.13
CA VAL A 119 3.13 34.23 -5.12
C VAL A 119 2.39 34.55 -6.41
N TYR A 120 2.06 33.53 -7.20
CA TYR A 120 1.31 33.64 -8.46
C TYR A 120 -0.19 33.49 -8.28
N LEU A 121 -0.60 32.69 -7.30
CA LEU A 121 -1.99 32.39 -7.02
C LEU A 121 -2.15 32.10 -5.53
N LYS A 122 -3.24 32.60 -4.94
CA LYS A 122 -3.71 32.24 -3.60
C LYS A 122 -5.23 32.17 -3.65
N ASN A 123 -5.77 30.97 -3.73
CA ASN A 123 -7.21 30.74 -3.76
C ASN A 123 -7.67 30.06 -2.48
N HIS A 124 -8.77 30.54 -1.92
CA HIS A 124 -9.44 29.88 -0.80
C HIS A 124 -9.95 28.50 -1.24
N ILE A 125 -9.81 27.49 -0.37
CA ILE A 125 -10.23 26.12 -0.68
C ILE A 125 -11.24 25.56 0.32
N LEU A 126 -11.00 25.69 1.63
CA LEU A 126 -11.75 25.01 2.70
C LEU A 126 -11.87 25.92 3.95
N THR A 127 -12.95 25.75 4.70
CA THR A 127 -13.22 26.44 5.98
C THR A 127 -13.47 25.44 7.12
N SER A 128 -13.57 25.89 8.37
CA SER A 128 -13.60 25.13 9.64
C SER A 128 -14.51 23.89 9.74
N GLU A 129 -15.54 23.75 8.91
CA GLU A 129 -16.34 22.52 8.84
C GLU A 129 -15.64 21.42 8.02
N ASP A 130 -14.79 21.85 7.11
CA ASP A 130 -14.08 21.05 6.12
C ASP A 130 -12.58 20.92 6.40
N THR A 131 -12.05 21.70 7.35
CA THR A 131 -10.63 21.67 7.69
C THR A 131 -10.29 22.14 9.11
N GLY A 132 -9.32 21.47 9.73
CA GLY A 132 -8.54 21.92 10.88
C GLY A 132 -7.23 22.62 10.48
N GLY A 133 -6.93 22.68 9.17
CA GLY A 133 -5.83 23.40 8.55
C GLY A 133 -4.58 22.57 8.25
N GLU A 134 -4.56 21.29 8.62
CA GLU A 134 -3.66 20.30 8.02
C GLU A 134 -4.29 19.67 6.76
N VAL A 135 -3.81 20.12 5.59
CA VAL A 135 -4.33 19.81 4.26
C VAL A 135 -3.16 19.47 3.33
N GLY A 136 -3.20 18.29 2.73
CA GLY A 136 -2.24 17.90 1.69
C GLY A 136 -2.79 18.03 0.29
N VAL A 137 -1.88 18.00 -0.69
CA VAL A 137 -2.16 18.24 -2.11
C VAL A 137 -1.47 17.21 -2.99
N HIS A 138 -2.14 16.80 -4.06
CA HIS A 138 -1.59 15.94 -5.11
C HIS A 138 -1.96 16.45 -6.49
N LEU A 139 -0.98 16.53 -7.39
CA LEU A 139 -1.19 16.92 -8.78
C LEU A 139 -1.56 15.69 -9.60
N LEU A 140 -2.65 15.79 -10.36
CA LEU A 140 -3.06 14.78 -11.32
C LEU A 140 -2.45 15.05 -12.69
N ASP A 141 -2.31 13.99 -13.49
CA ASP A 141 -1.72 14.06 -14.84
C ASP A 141 -2.54 14.96 -15.78
N ASN A 142 -3.83 15.18 -15.47
CA ASN A 142 -4.72 16.09 -16.20
C ASN A 142 -4.64 17.55 -15.72
N GLY A 143 -3.68 17.88 -14.84
CA GLY A 143 -3.45 19.23 -14.32
C GLY A 143 -4.36 19.66 -13.17
N LYS A 144 -5.32 18.83 -12.74
CA LYS A 144 -6.15 19.10 -11.56
C LYS A 144 -5.39 18.75 -10.28
N VAL A 145 -5.82 19.32 -9.16
CA VAL A 145 -5.26 19.04 -7.84
C VAL A 145 -6.30 18.32 -6.99
N VAL A 146 -5.87 17.25 -6.34
CA VAL A 146 -6.62 16.59 -5.26
C VAL A 146 -6.11 17.14 -3.95
N VAL A 147 -7.02 17.43 -3.02
CA VAL A 147 -6.69 17.78 -1.64
C VAL A 147 -7.28 16.76 -0.68
N HIS A 148 -6.53 16.44 0.36
CA HIS A 148 -7.05 15.76 1.54
C HIS A 148 -6.90 16.68 2.76
N SER A 149 -7.92 16.72 3.61
CA SER A 149 -7.99 17.64 4.74
C SER A 149 -8.37 16.92 6.01
N ARG A 150 -7.60 17.14 7.08
CA ARG A 150 -8.07 16.85 8.44
C ARG A 150 -9.27 17.75 8.71
N ALA A 151 -10.41 17.19 9.05
CA ALA A 151 -11.58 17.93 9.51
C ALA A 151 -11.98 17.49 10.93
N TYR A 152 -12.49 18.46 11.70
CA TYR A 152 -12.93 18.25 13.08
C TYR A 152 -14.05 17.19 13.18
N ALA A 153 -14.20 16.67 14.40
CA ALA A 153 -15.13 15.62 14.72
C ALA A 153 -16.56 15.89 14.21
N SER A 154 -17.19 14.87 13.59
CA SER A 154 -18.64 14.90 13.39
C SER A 154 -19.36 14.89 14.76
N SER A 155 -20.67 15.14 14.76
CA SER A 155 -21.53 15.05 15.96
C SER A 155 -21.36 13.76 16.77
N ASP A 156 -20.92 12.68 16.10
CA ASP A 156 -20.74 11.35 16.69
C ASP A 156 -19.34 11.13 17.28
N GLY A 157 -18.51 12.18 17.34
CA GLY A 157 -17.16 12.12 17.89
C GLY A 157 -16.19 11.32 17.00
N ASN A 158 -16.34 11.40 15.68
CA ASN A 158 -15.41 10.78 14.72
C ASN A 158 -14.66 11.86 13.95
N GLY A 159 -13.32 11.80 13.93
CA GLY A 159 -12.52 12.64 13.05
C GLY A 159 -12.68 12.23 11.58
N LEU A 160 -12.34 13.13 10.66
CA LEU A 160 -12.48 12.86 9.24
C LEU A 160 -11.24 13.31 8.47
N GLN A 161 -10.90 12.52 7.45
CA GLN A 161 -10.10 12.97 6.31
C GLN A 161 -11.04 13.21 5.14
N LYS A 162 -11.25 14.47 4.74
CA LYS A 162 -12.12 14.85 3.62
C LYS A 162 -11.32 15.04 2.35
N ILE A 163 -11.85 14.58 1.23
CA ILE A 163 -11.17 14.56 -0.08
C ILE A 163 -11.92 15.44 -1.07
N TYR A 164 -11.21 16.33 -1.75
CA TYR A 164 -11.75 17.21 -2.77
C TYR A 164 -10.87 17.21 -4.02
N ILE A 165 -11.45 17.62 -5.15
CA ILE A 165 -10.73 17.81 -6.42
C ILE A 165 -11.03 19.18 -7.00
N SER A 166 -10.00 19.83 -7.52
CA SER A 166 -10.10 21.13 -8.15
C SER A 166 -10.73 21.05 -9.55
N ASN A 167 -11.26 22.17 -10.03
CA ASN A 167 -11.31 22.44 -11.46
C ASN A 167 -9.90 22.83 -11.99
N SER A 168 -9.78 23.08 -13.29
CA SER A 168 -8.48 23.40 -13.93
C SER A 168 -7.92 24.77 -13.56
N THR A 169 -8.75 25.69 -13.05
CA THR A 169 -8.39 27.06 -12.64
C THR A 169 -8.14 27.19 -11.14
N PHE A 170 -8.32 26.10 -10.38
CA PHE A 170 -8.08 25.99 -8.94
C PHE A 170 -8.93 26.95 -8.07
N ASP A 171 -10.05 27.45 -8.60
CA ASP A 171 -10.97 28.38 -7.92
C ASP A 171 -12.26 27.67 -7.47
N GLN A 172 -12.49 26.43 -7.89
CA GLN A 172 -13.59 25.59 -7.40
C GLN A 172 -13.08 24.22 -6.96
N TRP A 173 -13.61 23.76 -5.83
CA TRP A 173 -13.22 22.51 -5.18
C TRP A 173 -14.45 21.65 -4.93
N ASN A 174 -14.50 20.48 -5.57
CA ASN A 174 -15.62 19.57 -5.47
C ASN A 174 -15.31 18.48 -4.45
N PHE A 175 -16.18 18.33 -3.46
CA PHE A 175 -16.12 17.21 -2.52
C PHE A 175 -16.27 15.88 -3.25
N ILE A 176 -15.40 14.92 -2.93
CA ILE A 176 -15.41 13.57 -3.50
C ILE A 176 -15.91 12.56 -2.46
N SER A 177 -15.28 12.54 -1.29
CA SER A 177 -15.52 11.54 -0.25
C SER A 177 -14.88 11.93 1.07
N SER A 178 -15.15 11.15 2.11
CA SER A 178 -14.48 11.22 3.40
C SER A 178 -14.10 9.84 3.90
N VAL A 179 -13.05 9.79 4.72
CA VAL A 179 -12.62 8.62 5.45
C VAL A 179 -12.72 8.93 6.94
N VAL A 180 -13.33 8.01 7.71
CA VAL A 180 -13.38 8.11 9.16
C VAL A 180 -12.01 7.80 9.75
N THR A 181 -11.46 8.77 10.48
CA THR A 181 -10.14 8.72 11.10
C THR A 181 -10.19 9.35 12.49
N SER A 182 -9.06 9.45 13.16
CA SER A 182 -8.90 10.38 14.29
C SER A 182 -8.77 11.82 13.76
N ASP A 183 -9.08 12.80 14.60
CA ASP A 183 -8.90 14.24 14.31
C ASP A 183 -7.41 14.61 14.32
N VAL A 184 -6.69 14.18 13.28
CA VAL A 184 -5.24 14.35 13.12
C VAL A 184 -4.84 14.40 11.64
N LYS A 185 -3.68 15.01 11.35
CA LYS A 185 -3.07 15.02 10.01
C LYS A 185 -2.93 13.59 9.45
N GLY A 186 -3.46 13.39 8.25
CA GLY A 186 -3.20 12.23 7.41
C GLY A 186 -2.28 12.58 6.23
N ASP A 187 -1.84 11.58 5.49
CA ASP A 187 -1.11 11.79 4.23
C ASP A 187 -1.65 10.90 3.12
N LEU A 188 -1.74 11.45 1.91
CA LEU A 188 -2.23 10.76 0.73
C LEU A 188 -1.05 10.49 -0.21
N VAL A 189 -1.07 9.37 -0.92
CA VAL A 189 -0.03 9.02 -1.90
C VAL A 189 -0.68 8.38 -3.10
N LYS A 190 -0.23 8.76 -4.31
CA LYS A 190 -0.55 8.06 -5.56
C LYS A 190 0.51 6.98 -5.79
N LEU A 191 0.09 5.74 -5.93
CA LEU A 191 0.94 4.60 -6.27
C LEU A 191 0.87 4.32 -7.77
N SER A 192 1.99 3.96 -8.38
CA SER A 192 2.00 3.51 -9.77
C SER A 192 1.37 2.14 -9.85
N ASN A 193 0.28 2.03 -10.60
CA ASN A 193 -0.40 0.77 -10.81
C ASN A 193 -0.07 0.25 -12.21
N GLY A 194 0.96 -0.58 -12.31
CA GLY A 194 1.47 -1.17 -13.54
C GLY A 194 0.63 -2.32 -14.13
N TYR A 195 -0.70 -2.30 -14.04
CA TYR A 195 -1.53 -3.37 -14.67
C TYR A 195 -2.78 -2.91 -15.43
N ASP A 196 -3.22 -1.65 -15.30
CA ASP A 196 -4.52 -1.23 -15.83
C ASP A 196 -4.67 0.31 -16.03
N ASN A 197 -3.55 1.06 -16.03
CA ASN A 197 -3.51 2.53 -16.19
C ASN A 197 -4.36 3.36 -15.20
N ASN A 198 -5.00 2.73 -14.21
CA ASN A 198 -5.79 3.40 -13.19
C ASN A 198 -4.96 3.62 -11.92
N PRO A 199 -4.82 4.86 -11.41
CA PRO A 199 -4.02 5.14 -10.23
C PRO A 199 -4.62 4.48 -8.98
N LEU A 200 -3.75 3.92 -8.14
CA LEU A 200 -4.12 3.46 -6.80
C LEU A 200 -3.71 4.53 -5.79
N TRP A 201 -4.65 4.97 -4.96
CA TRP A 201 -4.43 5.96 -3.92
C TRP A 201 -4.36 5.28 -2.57
N ALA A 202 -3.49 5.80 -1.72
CA ALA A 202 -3.34 5.34 -0.36
C ALA A 202 -3.32 6.53 0.61
N LEU A 203 -4.29 6.55 1.53
CA LEU A 203 -4.37 7.52 2.61
C LEU A 203 -3.89 6.86 3.89
N THR A 204 -2.93 7.44 4.59
CA THR A 204 -2.44 6.95 5.89
C THR A 204 -2.78 7.94 6.99
N CYS A 205 -3.43 7.47 8.05
CA CYS A 205 -3.87 8.29 9.19
C CYS A 205 -4.10 7.42 10.43
N ALA A 206 -4.20 8.02 11.62
CA ALA A 206 -4.63 7.32 12.82
C ALA A 206 -6.11 6.90 12.72
N ASN A 207 -6.42 5.66 13.10
CA ASN A 207 -7.77 5.12 13.13
C ASN A 207 -8.34 5.19 14.55
N GLY A 208 -9.46 5.88 14.76
CA GLY A 208 -10.09 5.97 16.08
C GLY A 208 -11.19 7.02 16.16
N ARG A 209 -11.89 7.06 17.30
CA ARG A 209 -12.84 8.14 17.66
C ARG A 209 -12.07 9.38 18.12
N SER A 210 -12.61 10.57 17.89
CA SER A 210 -12.03 11.89 18.20
C SER A 210 -12.18 12.29 19.67
N ASP A 211 -12.06 11.36 20.61
CA ASP A 211 -12.00 11.73 22.02
C ASP A 211 -10.52 11.89 22.43
N SER A 212 -10.23 12.93 23.20
CA SER A 212 -8.88 13.22 23.70
C SER A 212 -8.37 12.16 24.70
N SER A 213 -9.15 11.12 24.99
CA SER A 213 -8.80 10.00 25.87
C SER A 213 -8.37 8.73 25.12
N VAL A 214 -8.71 8.59 23.84
CA VAL A 214 -8.29 7.54 22.92
C VAL A 214 -7.15 8.15 22.11
N GLY A 215 -5.92 8.01 22.62
CA GLY A 215 -4.73 8.59 22.00
C GLY A 215 -4.63 8.31 20.50
N ARG A 216 -3.89 9.17 19.78
CA ARG A 216 -3.57 9.11 18.33
C ARG A 216 -2.74 7.86 17.99
N SER A 217 -3.33 6.70 18.23
CA SER A 217 -2.76 5.37 18.10
C SER A 217 -3.39 4.66 16.91
N ASP A 218 -2.91 3.47 16.60
CA ASP A 218 -3.54 2.61 15.59
C ASP A 218 -3.51 3.17 14.16
N TYR A 219 -2.34 3.61 13.68
CA TYR A 219 -2.22 4.06 12.28
C TYR A 219 -2.64 2.98 11.29
N ARG A 220 -3.40 3.40 10.28
CA ARG A 220 -3.98 2.58 9.21
C ARG A 220 -3.72 3.23 7.87
N VAL A 221 -3.80 2.40 6.83
CA VAL A 221 -3.89 2.84 5.43
C VAL A 221 -5.30 2.57 4.92
N TRP A 222 -5.84 3.46 4.10
CA TRP A 222 -7.03 3.25 3.30
C TRP A 222 -6.68 3.37 1.84
N PHE A 223 -7.26 2.51 1.01
CA PHE A 223 -6.96 2.46 -0.41
C PHE A 223 -8.16 2.86 -1.24
N SER A 224 -7.91 3.53 -2.36
CA SER A 224 -8.96 3.88 -3.31
C SER A 224 -8.45 3.87 -4.74
N ARG A 225 -9.27 3.42 -5.69
CA ARG A 225 -8.99 3.52 -7.13
C ARG A 225 -9.66 4.73 -7.78
N ASP A 226 -10.65 5.31 -7.10
CA ASP A 226 -11.50 6.37 -7.64
C ASP A 226 -11.60 7.60 -6.73
N LEU A 227 -10.89 7.59 -5.59
CA LEU A 227 -10.97 8.55 -4.49
C LEU A 227 -12.37 8.68 -3.87
N LYS A 228 -13.32 7.81 -4.23
CA LYS A 228 -14.71 7.84 -3.75
C LYS A 228 -14.97 6.74 -2.74
N LYS A 229 -14.53 5.52 -3.06
CA LYS A 229 -14.67 4.34 -2.22
C LYS A 229 -13.33 3.99 -1.61
N TRP A 230 -13.34 3.75 -0.30
CA TRP A 230 -12.14 3.53 0.48
C TRP A 230 -12.19 2.18 1.17
N ASP A 231 -11.21 1.34 0.85
CA ASP A 231 -11.02 0.05 1.51
C ASP A 231 -9.97 0.21 2.61
N LYS A 232 -10.40 -0.01 3.86
CA LYS A 232 -9.48 0.04 4.99
C LYS A 232 -8.52 -1.14 4.95
N SER A 233 -7.23 -0.85 5.02
CA SER A 233 -6.19 -1.86 5.11
C SER A 233 -6.37 -2.70 6.38
N PRO A 234 -6.19 -4.03 6.30
CA PRO A 234 -6.08 -4.88 7.49
C PRO A 234 -4.81 -4.69 8.28
N ILE A 235 -3.83 -3.98 7.70
CA ILE A 235 -2.52 -3.82 8.30
C ILE A 235 -2.73 -2.95 9.51
N THR A 236 -2.59 -3.58 10.68
CA THR A 236 -2.64 -2.89 11.94
C THR A 236 -1.23 -2.54 12.40
N GLY A 237 -1.07 -1.44 13.16
CA GLY A 237 0.20 -1.13 13.83
C GLY A 237 1.30 -0.54 12.94
N ILE A 238 0.97 0.32 11.95
CA ILE A 238 1.99 1.14 11.26
C ILE A 238 2.79 2.00 12.25
N ASN A 239 2.16 2.30 13.40
CA ASN A 239 2.80 2.63 14.67
C ASN A 239 1.76 2.40 15.77
N THR A 240 2.07 1.62 16.81
CA THR A 240 1.14 1.39 17.93
C THR A 240 1.22 2.50 18.98
N ASP A 241 2.33 3.24 19.01
CA ASP A 241 2.65 4.25 20.03
C ASP A 241 3.07 5.57 19.36
N SER A 242 2.18 6.19 18.57
CA SER A 242 2.44 7.47 17.90
C SER A 242 1.75 8.65 18.59
N VAL A 243 2.32 9.86 18.44
CA VAL A 243 1.78 11.12 19.00
C VAL A 243 1.14 12.06 17.97
N GLY A 244 1.14 11.73 16.68
CA GLY A 244 0.11 12.30 15.81
C GLY A 244 0.42 12.52 14.34
N TYR A 245 1.63 12.92 13.94
CA TYR A 245 1.83 13.29 12.54
C TYR A 245 2.43 12.16 11.72
N ILE A 246 1.97 12.07 10.48
CA ILE A 246 2.47 11.13 9.47
C ILE A 246 2.88 11.88 8.21
N SER A 247 3.91 11.36 7.55
CA SER A 247 4.18 11.66 6.15
C SER A 247 4.40 10.35 5.41
N SER A 248 4.04 10.28 4.15
CA SER A 248 4.13 9.10 3.32
C SER A 248 4.68 9.47 1.94
N THR A 249 5.39 8.53 1.34
CA THR A 249 5.90 8.64 -0.02
C THR A 249 5.81 7.29 -0.71
N ASP A 250 5.72 7.28 -2.03
CA ASP A 250 5.97 6.05 -2.78
C ASP A 250 7.45 5.65 -2.65
N ASP A 251 7.75 4.38 -2.84
CA ASP A 251 9.10 3.82 -2.75
C ASP A 251 9.97 4.06 -3.99
N GLY A 252 9.55 4.93 -4.91
CA GLY A 252 10.26 5.26 -6.15
C GLY A 252 9.94 4.31 -7.30
N ASP A 253 9.71 3.03 -6.99
CA ASP A 253 9.21 2.03 -7.94
C ASP A 253 7.66 2.00 -7.96
N GLY A 254 7.04 2.66 -6.97
CA GLY A 254 5.60 2.76 -6.73
C GLY A 254 4.93 1.42 -6.39
N ASP A 255 5.76 0.47 -5.95
CA ASP A 255 5.42 -0.86 -5.47
C ASP A 255 5.21 -0.89 -3.96
N GLY A 256 5.21 0.26 -3.29
CA GLY A 256 4.99 0.38 -1.86
C GLY A 256 4.87 1.82 -1.38
N ILE A 257 4.57 1.95 -0.08
CA ILE A 257 4.55 3.22 0.63
C ILE A 257 5.58 3.16 1.73
N ILE A 258 6.36 4.23 1.86
CA ILE A 258 7.18 4.50 3.04
C ILE A 258 6.46 5.58 3.84
N SER A 259 6.01 5.23 5.04
CA SER A 259 5.38 6.16 5.97
C SER A 259 6.31 6.46 7.15
N SER A 260 6.43 7.72 7.52
CA SER A 260 7.14 8.18 8.72
C SER A 260 6.16 8.72 9.76
N SER A 261 6.28 8.31 11.01
CA SER A 261 5.44 8.83 12.12
C SER A 261 6.26 9.16 13.37
N GLU A 262 5.79 10.12 14.16
CA GLU A 262 6.38 10.43 15.47
C GLU A 262 6.02 9.33 16.48
N SER A 263 6.96 8.88 17.31
CA SER A 263 6.65 7.98 18.43
C SER A 263 6.46 8.71 19.75
N GLY A 264 5.47 8.27 20.53
CA GLY A 264 5.17 8.75 21.87
C GLY A 264 6.03 8.14 22.97
N SER A 265 6.60 6.95 22.74
CA SER A 265 7.44 6.23 23.73
C SER A 265 8.94 6.37 23.47
N PHE A 266 9.33 6.70 22.23
CA PHE A 266 10.70 6.99 21.82
C PHE A 266 10.76 8.37 21.17
N ILE A 267 11.64 9.26 21.64
CA ILE A 267 11.86 10.57 21.00
C ILE A 267 12.54 10.32 19.63
N GLY A 268 11.75 10.12 18.58
CA GLY A 268 12.26 9.82 17.24
C GLY A 268 11.18 9.61 16.18
N ILE A 269 11.63 9.52 14.93
CA ILE A 269 10.80 9.27 13.74
C ILE A 269 10.87 7.78 13.39
N TRP A 270 9.71 7.13 13.30
CA TRP A 270 9.58 5.74 12.87
C TRP A 270 9.28 5.67 11.39
N PHE A 271 10.04 4.86 10.66
CA PHE A 271 9.79 4.55 9.25
C PHE A 271 9.15 3.17 9.12
N THR A 272 8.04 3.11 8.40
CA THR A 272 7.30 1.89 8.12
C THR A 272 7.17 1.74 6.61
N TYR A 273 7.65 0.62 6.09
CA TYR A 273 7.46 0.25 4.68
C TYR A 273 6.25 -0.68 4.54
N VAL A 274 5.37 -0.38 3.59
CA VAL A 274 4.21 -1.20 3.26
C VAL A 274 4.23 -1.52 1.77
N SER A 275 4.62 -2.74 1.41
CA SER A 275 4.63 -3.20 0.02
C SER A 275 3.21 -3.30 -0.56
N GLN A 276 3.04 -2.84 -1.80
CA GLN A 276 1.87 -3.00 -2.64
C GLN A 276 1.50 -4.48 -2.83
N ASN A 277 2.47 -5.41 -2.84
CA ASN A 277 2.18 -6.86 -2.90
C ASN A 277 1.56 -7.38 -1.60
N TYR A 278 2.00 -6.87 -0.45
CA TYR A 278 1.41 -7.18 0.86
C TYR A 278 0.01 -6.54 1.00
N ILE A 279 -0.18 -5.35 0.41
CA ILE A 279 -1.47 -4.65 0.29
C ILE A 279 -2.43 -5.46 -0.59
N ARG A 280 -2.03 -5.84 -1.80
CA ARG A 280 -2.81 -6.65 -2.76
C ARG A 280 -3.16 -8.02 -2.18
N GLY A 281 -2.21 -8.70 -1.55
CA GLY A 281 -2.41 -10.03 -0.95
C GLY A 281 -3.52 -10.07 0.10
N ARG A 282 -3.91 -8.94 0.69
CA ARG A 282 -5.02 -8.86 1.66
C ARG A 282 -6.20 -7.98 1.26
N THR A 283 -6.12 -7.09 0.27
CA THR A 283 -7.34 -6.49 -0.33
C THR A 283 -8.18 -7.57 -1.00
N TYR A 284 -7.54 -8.63 -1.53
CA TYR A 284 -8.22 -9.88 -1.92
C TYR A 284 -8.77 -10.72 -0.75
N SER A 285 -8.47 -10.36 0.51
CA SER A 285 -8.84 -11.16 1.69
C SER A 285 -9.64 -10.42 2.78
N LEU A 286 -9.96 -9.13 2.66
CA LEU A 286 -10.65 -8.38 3.74
C LEU A 286 -11.91 -7.60 3.42
N ASN A 287 -12.24 -7.36 2.15
CA ASN A 287 -13.66 -7.19 1.84
C ASN A 287 -14.23 -8.59 1.77
N GLY A 288 -15.11 -8.91 2.71
CA GLY A 288 -15.77 -10.21 2.88
C GLY A 288 -16.62 -10.63 1.68
N ASN A 289 -16.00 -10.83 0.54
CA ASN A 289 -16.48 -11.71 -0.49
C ASN A 289 -15.58 -12.94 -0.40
N LYS A 290 -16.14 -14.00 0.18
CA LYS A 290 -15.92 -15.32 -0.42
C LYS A 290 -15.96 -15.08 -1.94
N LEU A 291 -14.94 -15.54 -2.65
CA LEU A 291 -14.93 -15.60 -4.11
C LEU A 291 -16.36 -15.81 -4.61
N LYS A 292 -16.88 -14.92 -5.46
CA LYS A 292 -18.31 -14.86 -5.83
C LYS A 292 -18.84 -16.27 -6.04
N GLU A 293 -19.78 -16.69 -5.19
CA GLU A 293 -20.30 -18.05 -5.21
C GLU A 293 -21.45 -18.12 -6.23
N VAL A 294 -21.25 -18.87 -7.31
CA VAL A 294 -22.31 -19.15 -8.29
C VAL A 294 -22.82 -20.58 -8.12
N TYR A 295 -24.15 -20.70 -8.17
CA TYR A 295 -24.88 -21.95 -8.06
C TYR A 295 -25.57 -22.20 -9.42
N ASN A 296 -25.42 -23.41 -9.96
CA ASN A 296 -25.96 -23.94 -11.23
C ASN A 296 -25.36 -23.38 -12.55
N THR A 297 -25.65 -24.09 -13.65
CA THR A 297 -25.31 -23.87 -15.07
C THR A 297 -25.69 -22.50 -15.66
N TYR A 298 -26.16 -21.55 -14.85
CA TYR A 298 -26.38 -20.16 -15.24
C TYR A 298 -25.09 -19.31 -15.26
N SER A 299 -23.91 -19.96 -15.19
CA SER A 299 -22.59 -19.31 -15.29
C SER A 299 -22.53 -18.39 -16.50
N ASP A 300 -23.00 -18.82 -17.66
CA ASP A 300 -22.70 -18.13 -18.91
C ASP A 300 -23.44 -16.78 -19.01
N ASN A 301 -24.63 -16.66 -18.42
CA ASN A 301 -25.37 -15.39 -18.36
C ASN A 301 -24.75 -14.42 -17.35
N ALA A 302 -24.27 -14.90 -16.20
CA ALA A 302 -23.59 -14.04 -15.21
C ALA A 302 -22.20 -13.57 -15.71
N LEU A 303 -21.52 -14.40 -16.49
CA LEU A 303 -20.22 -14.12 -17.06
C LEU A 303 -20.31 -13.19 -18.29
N SER A 304 -21.30 -13.39 -19.17
CA SER A 304 -21.51 -12.56 -20.37
C SER A 304 -22.21 -11.21 -20.09
N SER A 305 -23.00 -11.11 -19.00
CA SER A 305 -23.63 -9.85 -18.57
C SER A 305 -22.70 -8.92 -17.79
N GLY A 306 -21.49 -9.37 -17.44
CA GLY A 306 -20.53 -8.60 -16.64
C GLY A 306 -20.79 -8.63 -15.12
N ALA A 307 -21.72 -9.46 -14.63
CA ALA A 307 -21.94 -9.62 -13.19
C ALA A 307 -20.71 -10.21 -12.46
N ILE A 308 -19.94 -11.04 -13.15
CA ILE A 308 -18.55 -11.37 -12.82
C ILE A 308 -17.69 -10.69 -13.89
N ASN A 309 -16.76 -9.81 -13.51
CA ASN A 309 -15.97 -9.10 -14.52
C ASN A 309 -15.08 -10.07 -15.29
N ASN A 310 -14.71 -9.67 -16.51
CA ASN A 310 -13.73 -10.40 -17.27
C ASN A 310 -12.41 -10.49 -16.48
N TYR A 311 -11.79 -11.66 -16.48
CA TYR A 311 -10.59 -12.02 -15.74
C TYR A 311 -10.72 -12.02 -14.19
N GLU A 312 -11.94 -12.06 -13.64
CA GLU A 312 -12.20 -12.11 -12.20
C GLU A 312 -12.33 -13.56 -11.65
N LEU A 313 -11.81 -13.82 -10.45
CA LEU A 313 -11.87 -15.11 -9.74
C LEU A 313 -13.23 -15.32 -9.03
N TYR A 314 -13.76 -16.54 -9.04
CA TYR A 314 -15.05 -16.90 -8.43
C TYR A 314 -15.09 -18.37 -7.97
N ILE A 315 -16.03 -18.74 -7.09
CA ILE A 315 -16.26 -20.13 -6.68
C ILE A 315 -17.53 -20.66 -7.34
N ASN A 316 -17.39 -21.72 -8.11
CA ASN A 316 -18.53 -22.50 -8.56
C ASN A 316 -18.90 -23.50 -7.45
N LYS A 317 -20.03 -23.26 -6.77
CA LYS A 317 -20.50 -24.09 -5.67
C LYS A 317 -21.15 -25.39 -6.12
N SER A 318 -21.62 -25.47 -7.37
CA SER A 318 -22.20 -26.71 -7.90
C SER A 318 -21.17 -27.82 -8.09
N ASN A 319 -19.89 -27.47 -8.23
CA ASN A 319 -18.80 -28.42 -8.39
C ASN A 319 -17.60 -28.11 -7.49
N GLU A 320 -17.82 -27.29 -6.46
CA GLU A 320 -16.85 -26.90 -5.43
C GLU A 320 -15.48 -26.45 -5.99
N SER A 321 -15.48 -25.62 -7.03
CA SER A 321 -14.25 -25.23 -7.72
C SER A 321 -13.99 -23.74 -7.76
N LEU A 322 -12.70 -23.36 -7.67
CA LEU A 322 -12.23 -22.02 -8.00
C LEU A 322 -12.19 -21.87 -9.52
N CYS A 323 -12.65 -20.74 -10.05
CA CYS A 323 -12.74 -20.44 -11.47
C CYS A 323 -12.37 -18.97 -11.76
N ILE A 324 -12.01 -18.63 -13.01
CA ILE A 324 -11.81 -17.29 -13.54
C ILE A 324 -12.80 -17.06 -14.70
N ASN A 325 -13.43 -15.89 -14.77
CA ASN A 325 -14.18 -15.50 -15.97
C ASN A 325 -13.19 -15.15 -17.08
N TYR A 326 -13.20 -15.85 -18.21
CA TYR A 326 -12.38 -15.55 -19.37
C TYR A 326 -13.27 -15.21 -20.55
N ASN A 327 -13.38 -13.92 -20.87
CA ASN A 327 -14.20 -13.35 -21.94
C ASN A 327 -15.66 -13.82 -21.93
N GLY A 328 -16.30 -13.83 -20.76
CA GLY A 328 -17.70 -14.24 -20.60
C GLY A 328 -17.90 -15.75 -20.49
N SER A 329 -16.81 -16.52 -20.32
CA SER A 329 -16.82 -17.97 -20.14
C SER A 329 -16.04 -18.39 -18.90
N GLY A 330 -16.61 -19.29 -18.10
CA GLY A 330 -16.03 -19.71 -16.83
C GLY A 330 -14.91 -20.73 -17.03
N LYS A 331 -13.72 -20.48 -16.51
CA LYS A 331 -12.56 -21.40 -16.58
C LYS A 331 -12.15 -21.83 -15.18
N LYS A 332 -12.14 -23.13 -14.91
CA LYS A 332 -11.70 -23.66 -13.61
C LYS A 332 -10.21 -23.32 -13.39
N ILE A 333 -9.89 -22.75 -12.23
CA ILE A 333 -8.54 -22.52 -11.72
C ILE A 333 -8.23 -23.64 -10.75
N LEU A 334 -8.18 -24.84 -11.30
CA LEU A 334 -7.14 -25.76 -10.86
C LEU A 334 -6.11 -25.69 -11.98
N GLN A 335 -4.89 -25.34 -11.58
CA GLN A 335 -3.67 -25.31 -12.37
C GLN A 335 -3.41 -24.03 -13.19
N PHE A 336 -2.28 -23.38 -12.87
CA PHE A 336 -1.49 -22.58 -13.81
C PHE A 336 -1.47 -23.28 -15.17
N GLY A 337 -1.52 -22.53 -16.28
CA GLY A 337 -1.66 -23.02 -17.66
C GLY A 337 -0.81 -24.23 -18.04
N VAL A 338 -1.24 -25.41 -17.61
CA VAL A 338 -0.70 -26.73 -17.88
C VAL A 338 -1.83 -27.42 -18.61
N ASN A 339 -1.59 -27.74 -19.88
CA ASN A 339 -2.51 -28.52 -20.70
C ASN A 339 -2.89 -29.79 -19.93
N ASP A 340 -4.13 -30.30 -19.99
CA ASP A 340 -4.52 -31.51 -19.24
C ASP A 340 -3.60 -32.70 -19.53
N SER A 341 -3.00 -32.72 -20.74
CA SER A 341 -1.97 -33.66 -21.18
C SER A 341 -0.64 -33.59 -20.42
N SER A 342 -0.44 -32.56 -19.60
CA SER A 342 0.77 -32.30 -18.80
C SER A 342 0.58 -32.52 -17.31
N THR A 343 -0.46 -33.26 -16.96
CA THR A 343 -0.81 -33.62 -15.58
C THR A 343 -0.83 -35.12 -15.41
N PHE A 344 -0.41 -35.61 -14.24
CA PHE A 344 -0.50 -37.03 -13.89
C PHE A 344 -1.10 -37.18 -12.50
N VAL A 345 -2.04 -38.11 -12.32
CA VAL A 345 -2.67 -38.38 -11.03
C VAL A 345 -2.17 -39.72 -10.51
N LEU A 346 -1.57 -39.72 -9.32
CA LEU A 346 -1.24 -40.92 -8.56
C LEU A 346 -2.47 -41.37 -7.78
N ASP A 347 -3.11 -42.44 -8.21
CA ASP A 347 -4.25 -43.04 -7.54
C ASP A 347 -4.00 -44.52 -7.20
N SER A 348 -5.00 -45.18 -6.61
CA SER A 348 -4.90 -46.56 -6.14
C SER A 348 -4.63 -47.59 -7.24
N SER A 349 -4.68 -47.21 -8.52
CA SER A 349 -4.32 -48.06 -9.65
C SER A 349 -2.82 -48.02 -9.99
N PHE A 350 -2.07 -47.05 -9.47
CA PHE A 350 -0.63 -46.93 -9.71
C PHE A 350 0.15 -47.99 -8.91
N THR A 351 0.92 -48.82 -9.63
CA THR A 351 1.73 -49.91 -9.06
C THR A 351 3.24 -49.73 -9.27
N GLY A 352 3.66 -48.65 -9.93
CA GLY A 352 5.05 -48.36 -10.22
C GLY A 352 5.81 -47.77 -9.03
N ASN A 353 7.14 -47.67 -9.15
CA ASN A 353 8.01 -46.95 -8.21
C ASN A 353 8.52 -45.62 -8.79
N SER A 354 8.17 -45.29 -10.03
CA SER A 354 8.56 -44.05 -10.73
C SER A 354 7.51 -43.64 -11.76
N VAL A 355 7.55 -42.37 -12.16
CA VAL A 355 6.63 -41.77 -13.15
C VAL A 355 7.47 -41.20 -14.30
N ASN A 356 7.14 -41.53 -15.56
CA ASN A 356 7.73 -40.85 -16.71
C ASN A 356 7.13 -39.45 -16.80
N VAL A 357 7.96 -38.42 -16.93
CA VAL A 357 7.53 -37.02 -16.91
C VAL A 357 7.87 -36.25 -18.19
N ASP A 358 8.07 -36.89 -19.34
CA ASP A 358 8.44 -36.19 -20.58
C ASP A 358 7.42 -35.11 -20.96
N ASN A 359 6.14 -35.44 -20.84
CA ASN A 359 5.04 -34.51 -21.12
C ASN A 359 4.35 -34.00 -19.85
N ILE A 360 4.74 -34.44 -18.66
CA ILE A 360 4.09 -34.06 -17.39
C ILE A 360 4.88 -32.95 -16.72
N ASP A 361 4.17 -31.96 -16.19
CA ASP A 361 4.75 -30.87 -15.39
C ASP A 361 4.24 -30.91 -13.95
N ILE A 362 3.11 -31.59 -13.71
CA ILE A 362 2.47 -31.66 -12.40
C ILE A 362 1.99 -33.07 -12.09
N ILE A 363 2.32 -33.53 -10.89
CA ILE A 363 1.86 -34.79 -10.32
C ILE A 363 0.92 -34.49 -9.16
N TYR A 364 -0.32 -34.97 -9.27
CA TYR A 364 -1.32 -34.88 -8.22
C TYR A 364 -1.42 -36.16 -7.41
N LEU A 365 -1.62 -36.00 -6.10
CA LEU A 365 -2.13 -37.05 -5.24
C LEU A 365 -3.63 -37.23 -5.41
N GLY A 366 -4.03 -38.38 -5.92
CA GLY A 366 -5.39 -38.89 -5.84
C GLY A 366 -5.62 -39.63 -4.51
N ALA A 367 -6.03 -40.88 -4.59
CA ALA A 367 -6.36 -41.71 -3.43
C ALA A 367 -5.24 -42.72 -3.11
N GLY A 368 -4.71 -42.68 -1.88
CA GLY A 368 -3.74 -43.66 -1.36
C GLY A 368 -2.40 -43.08 -0.94
N ASN A 369 -1.60 -43.90 -0.25
CA ASN A 369 -0.25 -43.52 0.20
C ASN A 369 0.80 -44.13 -0.72
N PHE A 370 1.66 -43.31 -1.30
CA PHE A 370 2.62 -43.75 -2.32
C PHE A 370 4.06 -43.49 -1.88
N THR A 371 4.97 -44.31 -2.39
CA THR A 371 6.41 -44.07 -2.31
C THR A 371 6.98 -44.07 -3.72
N LEU A 372 7.57 -42.95 -4.14
CA LEU A 372 8.26 -42.81 -5.41
C LEU A 372 9.77 -42.84 -5.18
N SER A 373 10.46 -43.66 -5.97
CA SER A 373 11.92 -43.79 -5.99
C SER A 373 12.61 -42.85 -6.98
N GLY A 374 11.86 -42.33 -7.96
CA GLY A 374 12.37 -41.39 -8.97
C GLY A 374 11.32 -40.92 -9.97
N LEU A 375 11.74 -40.04 -10.89
CA LEU A 375 10.99 -39.66 -12.09
C LEU A 375 11.86 -39.96 -13.32
N THR A 376 11.29 -40.62 -14.33
CA THR A 376 12.00 -40.96 -15.56
C THR A 376 11.71 -39.93 -16.66
N GLY A 377 12.63 -39.75 -17.61
CA GLY A 377 12.50 -38.73 -18.66
C GLY A 377 12.74 -37.29 -18.17
N GLY A 378 12.31 -36.31 -18.97
CA GLY A 378 12.47 -34.87 -18.73
C GLY A 378 13.86 -34.32 -19.10
N TYR A 379 13.89 -33.11 -19.68
CA TYR A 379 15.14 -32.41 -20.01
C TYR A 379 15.79 -31.80 -18.75
N VAL A 380 17.12 -31.61 -18.76
CA VAL A 380 17.84 -30.95 -17.65
C VAL A 380 17.33 -29.51 -17.47
N GLY A 381 16.92 -29.15 -16.26
CA GLY A 381 16.24 -27.90 -15.94
C GLY A 381 14.70 -28.01 -15.89
N LYS A 382 14.12 -29.12 -16.38
CA LYS A 382 12.69 -29.38 -16.23
C LYS A 382 12.31 -29.42 -14.76
N THR A 383 11.20 -28.78 -14.40
CA THR A 383 10.69 -28.75 -13.03
C THR A 383 9.34 -29.43 -12.96
N ILE A 384 9.19 -30.35 -12.01
CA ILE A 384 7.93 -31.05 -11.73
C ILE A 384 7.40 -30.57 -10.39
N CYS A 385 6.12 -30.19 -10.37
CA CYS A 385 5.40 -29.86 -9.15
C CYS A 385 4.65 -31.09 -8.66
N ILE A 386 4.89 -31.51 -7.42
CA ILE A 386 4.17 -32.63 -6.78
C ILE A 386 3.26 -32.05 -5.71
N ILE A 387 1.96 -32.31 -5.82
CA ILE A 387 0.93 -31.66 -5.01
C ILE A 387 0.11 -32.70 -4.24
N SER A 388 0.01 -32.50 -2.93
CA SER A 388 -0.93 -33.23 -2.08
C SER A 388 -2.28 -32.53 -2.05
N LEU A 389 -3.31 -33.17 -2.62
CA LEU A 389 -4.70 -32.68 -2.56
C LEU A 389 -5.51 -33.32 -1.42
N SER A 390 -4.95 -34.32 -0.74
CA SER A 390 -5.63 -35.07 0.31
C SER A 390 -5.18 -34.64 1.71
N THR A 391 -6.14 -34.55 2.64
CA THR A 391 -5.90 -34.29 4.07
C THR A 391 -5.46 -35.53 4.83
N THR A 392 -5.60 -36.73 4.26
CA THR A 392 -5.32 -38.02 4.92
C THR A 392 -4.24 -38.84 4.24
N ASN A 393 -3.95 -38.58 2.97
CA ASN A 393 -2.99 -39.34 2.17
C ASN A 393 -1.64 -38.60 2.00
N TYR A 394 -0.61 -39.32 1.57
CA TYR A 394 0.73 -38.75 1.34
C TYR A 394 1.51 -39.41 0.19
N ILE A 395 2.48 -38.69 -0.36
CA ILE A 395 3.59 -39.25 -1.18
C ILE A 395 4.86 -39.15 -0.37
N LYS A 396 5.66 -40.21 -0.35
CA LYS A 396 7.07 -40.16 0.04
C LYS A 396 7.96 -40.20 -1.19
N LEU A 397 8.86 -39.24 -1.33
CA LEU A 397 9.97 -39.31 -2.28
C LEU A 397 11.13 -39.99 -1.57
N LYS A 398 11.59 -41.16 -2.06
CA LYS A 398 12.72 -41.91 -1.50
C LYS A 398 14.03 -41.34 -2.05
N ARG A 399 14.90 -40.87 -1.17
CA ARG A 399 16.19 -40.29 -1.54
C ARG A 399 17.13 -41.37 -2.08
N GLY A 400 17.76 -41.13 -3.23
CA GLY A 400 18.89 -41.91 -3.75
C GLY A 400 18.59 -43.40 -3.96
N SER A 401 17.36 -43.77 -4.29
CA SER A 401 16.96 -45.18 -4.42
C SER A 401 17.75 -45.91 -5.51
N THR A 402 18.32 -47.07 -5.18
CA THR A 402 19.00 -47.94 -6.16
C THR A 402 18.04 -48.64 -7.11
N ASP A 403 16.73 -48.53 -6.87
CA ASP A 403 15.66 -49.16 -7.64
C ASP A 403 15.36 -48.42 -8.96
N VAL A 404 16.03 -47.29 -9.21
CA VAL A 404 15.96 -46.49 -10.45
C VAL A 404 17.36 -46.02 -10.87
N GLU A 405 17.51 -45.69 -12.15
CA GLU A 405 18.74 -45.16 -12.75
C GLU A 405 19.23 -43.90 -12.04
N ALA A 406 20.54 -43.71 -11.96
CA ALA A 406 21.14 -42.62 -11.19
C ALA A 406 20.58 -41.24 -11.58
N ALA A 407 20.40 -41.00 -12.88
CA ALA A 407 19.86 -39.75 -13.42
C ALA A 407 18.39 -39.50 -13.05
N ASP A 408 17.65 -40.50 -12.59
CA ASP A 408 16.20 -40.44 -12.31
C ASP A 408 15.87 -40.44 -10.81
N ARG A 409 16.88 -40.62 -9.95
CA ARG A 409 16.74 -40.62 -8.49
C ARG A 409 16.40 -39.25 -7.96
N PHE A 410 15.71 -39.21 -6.82
CA PHE A 410 15.59 -37.99 -6.03
C PHE A 410 16.81 -37.74 -5.14
N TYR A 411 17.28 -36.50 -5.12
CA TYR A 411 18.33 -36.03 -4.24
C TYR A 411 17.89 -34.77 -3.52
N PHE A 412 18.02 -34.79 -2.19
CA PHE A 412 17.73 -33.64 -1.34
C PHE A 412 18.54 -33.79 -0.04
N ALA A 413 18.63 -32.73 0.76
CA ALA A 413 19.33 -32.78 2.03
C ALA A 413 18.59 -33.68 3.04
N SER A 414 19.33 -34.32 3.95
CA SER A 414 18.78 -35.18 4.99
C SER A 414 19.47 -34.90 6.33
N THR A 415 18.70 -34.93 7.42
CA THR A 415 19.23 -34.81 8.79
C THR A 415 18.82 -36.03 9.62
N GLY A 416 19.72 -36.54 10.46
CA GLY A 416 19.46 -37.73 11.27
C GLY A 416 19.14 -38.98 10.43
N GLN A 417 18.10 -39.71 10.83
CA GLN A 417 17.66 -40.94 10.13
C GLN A 417 16.69 -40.67 8.96
N ASN A 418 16.25 -39.44 8.74
CA ASN A 418 15.29 -39.13 7.69
C ASN A 418 15.91 -39.36 6.30
N ASN A 419 15.36 -40.30 5.55
CA ASN A 419 15.82 -40.69 4.22
C ASN A 419 14.78 -40.43 3.11
N ALA A 420 13.69 -39.74 3.45
CA ALA A 420 12.61 -39.44 2.51
C ALA A 420 11.93 -38.10 2.77
N LEU A 421 11.30 -37.57 1.72
CA LEU A 421 10.48 -36.37 1.77
C LEU A 421 9.01 -36.76 1.68
N GLN A 422 8.25 -36.58 2.75
CA GLN A 422 6.80 -36.74 2.77
C GLN A 422 6.11 -35.45 2.35
N ILE A 423 5.26 -35.56 1.34
CA ILE A 423 4.39 -34.52 0.80
C ILE A 423 2.97 -34.92 1.21
N SER A 424 2.38 -34.15 2.12
CA SER A 424 1.00 -34.30 2.61
C SER A 424 0.43 -32.92 2.95
N TYR A 425 -0.89 -32.78 3.00
CA TYR A 425 -1.52 -31.52 3.40
C TYR A 425 -1.03 -30.98 4.75
N THR A 426 -0.72 -31.87 5.70
CA THR A 426 -0.36 -31.53 7.08
C THR A 426 1.13 -31.27 7.30
N THR A 427 2.00 -31.67 6.38
CA THR A 427 3.46 -31.52 6.52
C THR A 427 3.99 -30.56 5.47
N ILE A 428 3.91 -30.95 4.21
CA ILE A 428 4.36 -30.19 3.05
C ILE A 428 3.35 -30.44 1.94
N ALA A 429 2.45 -29.49 1.70
CA ALA A 429 1.37 -29.66 0.73
C ALA A 429 1.85 -29.71 -0.74
N MET A 430 3.06 -29.21 -0.99
CA MET A 430 3.64 -29.10 -2.33
C MET A 430 5.17 -29.16 -2.28
N ALA A 431 5.78 -29.89 -3.21
CA ALA A 431 7.22 -29.86 -3.44
C ALA A 431 7.51 -29.66 -4.92
N ARG A 432 8.62 -28.97 -5.22
CA ARG A 432 9.15 -28.85 -6.58
C ARG A 432 10.46 -29.60 -6.67
N VAL A 433 10.58 -30.43 -7.70
CA VAL A 433 11.82 -31.14 -8.04
C VAL A 433 12.28 -30.72 -9.43
N THR A 434 13.57 -30.41 -9.57
CA THR A 434 14.16 -29.95 -10.83
C THR A 434 15.17 -30.98 -11.33
N LYS A 435 15.10 -31.34 -12.61
CA LYS A 435 16.02 -32.29 -13.23
C LYS A 435 17.41 -31.67 -13.33
N THR A 436 18.41 -32.38 -12.84
CA THR A 436 19.83 -32.12 -13.07
C THR A 436 20.45 -33.29 -13.84
N ILE A 437 21.72 -33.15 -14.23
CA ILE A 437 22.50 -34.25 -14.82
C ILE A 437 22.62 -35.46 -13.89
N ASN A 438 22.48 -35.27 -12.58
CA ASN A 438 22.75 -36.30 -11.57
C ASN A 438 21.47 -36.88 -10.95
N GLY A 439 20.27 -36.39 -11.32
CA GLY A 439 19.04 -36.71 -10.62
C GLY A 439 18.08 -35.53 -10.49
N TRP A 440 16.93 -35.78 -9.85
CA TRP A 440 15.93 -34.79 -9.52
C TRP A 440 16.19 -34.17 -8.15
N VAL A 441 16.42 -32.86 -8.09
CA VAL A 441 16.80 -32.16 -6.87
C VAL A 441 15.69 -31.27 -6.33
N THR A 442 15.62 -31.17 -5.00
CA THR A 442 14.80 -30.17 -4.30
C THR A 442 15.58 -29.58 -3.13
N ASP A 443 15.28 -28.35 -2.78
CA ASP A 443 15.84 -27.61 -1.65
C ASP A 443 15.21 -28.02 -0.31
N ILE A 444 14.10 -28.75 -0.35
CA ILE A 444 13.38 -29.23 0.83
C ILE A 444 14.13 -30.39 1.49
N ILE A 445 14.35 -30.30 2.81
CA ILE A 445 15.04 -31.32 3.61
C ILE A 445 14.12 -32.51 3.88
N ALA A 446 14.67 -33.73 3.85
CA ALA A 446 14.00 -34.96 4.23
C ALA A 446 13.35 -34.83 5.62
N ASN A 447 12.06 -35.17 5.72
CA ASN A 447 11.25 -34.99 6.91
C ASN A 447 10.69 -36.32 7.48
N THR A 448 10.97 -37.44 6.83
CA THR A 448 10.46 -38.75 7.25
C THR A 448 11.45 -39.89 6.98
N ILE A 449 11.15 -41.03 7.57
CA ILE A 449 11.85 -42.31 7.36
C ILE A 449 10.95 -43.20 6.47
N ILE A 450 11.57 -43.90 5.53
CA ILE A 450 10.99 -45.01 4.77
C ILE A 450 11.47 -46.33 5.36
#